data_AF-A0A850BQB0-F1
#
_entry.id   AF-A0A850BQB0-F1
#
_cell.length_a   1.000
_cell.length_b   1.000
_cell.length_c   1.000
_cell.angle_alpha   90.00
_cell.angle_beta   90.00
_cell.angle_gamma   90.00
#
_symmetry.space_group_name_H-M   'P 1'
#
loop_
_entity.id
_entity.type
_entity.pdbx_description
1 polymer ?
#
loop_
_entity_poly.entity_id
_entity_poly.type
_entity_poly.pdbx_seq_one_letter_code
_entity_poly.pdbx_strand_id
1 'polypeptide(L)'
;DDVPKIVEEGRFVEAEEKSLFAAIRSTVRRPPSTVNEFLEIVVKLIPSINSFFDKVLVMAEDEQVRRNRLALVGQIAGLSKGIADLSKLEGF
;
A
#
# COMPACT_ATOMS: atom_id res chain seq x y z
N ASP A 1 -1.59 -11.28 -13.36
CA ASP A 1 -1.62 -10.19 -12.37
C ASP A 1 -1.10 -8.91 -12.98
N ASP A 2 -2.02 -8.03 -13.41
CA ASP A 2 -1.74 -6.74 -14.08
C ASP A 2 -1.68 -5.57 -13.07
N VAL A 3 -1.37 -5.85 -11.80
CA VAL A 3 -1.24 -4.80 -10.78
C VAL A 3 0.05 -4.01 -11.06
N PRO A 4 -0.03 -2.70 -11.28
CA PRO A 4 1.15 -1.87 -11.52
C PRO A 4 2.12 -1.96 -10.33
N LYS A 5 3.41 -2.12 -10.61
CA LYS A 5 4.43 -2.35 -9.56
C LYS A 5 5.22 -1.09 -9.18
N ILE A 6 5.11 -0.04 -9.99
CA ILE A 6 5.92 1.17 -9.86
C ILE A 6 5.01 2.30 -9.38
N VAL A 7 5.43 2.96 -8.29
CA VAL A 7 4.80 4.19 -7.80
C VAL A 7 5.54 5.38 -8.39
N GLU A 8 4.81 6.28 -9.02
CA GLU A 8 5.31 7.50 -9.64
C GLU A 8 4.91 8.72 -8.78
N GLU A 9 5.86 9.29 -8.04
CA GLU A 9 5.59 10.38 -7.10
C GLU A 9 4.99 11.63 -7.77
N GLY A 10 5.32 11.86 -9.05
CA GLY A 10 4.77 12.95 -9.86
C GLY A 10 3.28 12.82 -10.19
N ARG A 11 2.66 11.66 -9.90
CA ARG A 11 1.24 11.37 -10.16
C ARG A 11 0.38 11.34 -8.90
N PHE A 12 0.91 11.74 -7.75
CA PHE A 12 0.09 11.91 -6.56
C PHE A 12 -0.78 13.15 -6.68
N VAL A 13 -2.08 12.97 -6.47
CA VAL A 13 -3.07 14.05 -6.49
C VAL A 13 -3.36 14.49 -5.06
N GLU A 14 -3.67 13.53 -4.17
CA GLU A 14 -4.04 13.77 -2.79
C GLU A 14 -2.81 13.76 -1.85
N ALA A 15 -2.94 14.43 -0.71
CA ALA A 15 -1.88 14.48 0.30
C ALA A 15 -1.68 13.11 0.99
N GLU A 16 -2.73 12.31 1.06
CA GLU A 16 -2.76 10.99 1.67
C GLU A 16 -1.97 9.97 0.85
N GLU A 17 -1.91 10.12 -0.48
CA GLU A 17 -1.06 9.29 -1.36
C GLU A 17 0.42 9.50 -1.01
N LYS A 18 0.83 10.77 -0.87
CA LYS A 18 2.20 11.15 -0.46
C LYS A 18 2.52 10.65 0.94
N SER A 19 1.58 10.83 1.86
CA SER A 19 1.75 10.46 3.27
C SER A 19 1.89 8.95 3.44
N LEU A 20 1.05 8.17 2.76
CA LEU A 20 1.15 6.72 2.75
C LEU A 20 2.48 6.25 2.14
N PHE A 21 2.87 6.82 1.00
CA PHE A 21 4.14 6.47 0.37
C PHE A 21 5.35 6.76 1.27
N ALA A 22 5.37 7.92 1.94
CA ALA A 22 6.41 8.27 2.90
C ALA A 22 6.43 7.32 4.12
N ALA A 23 5.26 6.94 4.63
CA ALA A 23 5.13 5.98 5.73
C ALA A 23 5.67 4.60 5.34
N ILE A 24 5.34 4.12 4.12
CA ILE A 24 5.89 2.87 3.57
C ILE A 24 7.42 2.97 3.46
N ARG A 25 7.96 4.01 2.83
CA ARG A 25 9.41 4.16 2.64
C ARG A 25 10.21 4.26 3.94
N SER A 26 9.64 4.89 4.96
CA SER A 26 10.30 5.06 6.27
C SER A 26 10.23 3.80 7.13
N THR A 27 9.15 3.03 7.02
CA THR A 27 8.89 1.84 7.83
C THR A 27 9.47 0.57 7.19
N VAL A 28 9.28 0.41 5.89
CA VAL A 28 9.68 -0.78 5.12
C VAL A 28 11.08 -0.57 4.53
N ARG A 29 12.10 -0.88 5.31
CA ARG A 29 13.50 -0.84 4.83
C ARG A 29 13.93 -2.12 4.10
N ARG A 30 13.33 -3.24 4.50
CA ARG A 30 13.50 -4.56 3.89
C ARG A 30 12.16 -5.30 3.96
N PRO A 31 11.91 -6.26 3.07
CA PRO A 31 10.76 -7.16 3.22
C PRO A 31 10.78 -7.85 4.59
N PRO A 32 9.63 -7.98 5.27
CA PRO A 32 9.56 -8.75 6.50
C PRO A 32 9.88 -10.22 6.23
N SER A 33 10.54 -10.86 7.20
CA SER A 33 10.94 -12.27 7.13
C SER A 33 10.18 -13.16 8.10
N THR A 34 9.45 -12.56 9.04
CA THR A 34 8.61 -13.27 10.02
C THR A 34 7.23 -12.63 10.11
N VAL A 35 6.25 -13.37 10.63
CA VAL A 35 4.90 -12.86 10.87
C VAL A 35 4.93 -11.67 11.85
N ASN A 36 5.74 -11.72 12.90
CA ASN A 36 5.86 -10.60 13.84
C ASN A 36 6.41 -9.34 13.18
N GLU A 37 7.47 -9.44 12.37
CA GLU A 37 8.00 -8.30 11.62
C GLU A 37 6.93 -7.70 10.69
N PHE A 38 6.17 -8.56 10.00
CA PHE A 38 5.06 -8.14 9.15
C PHE A 38 3.99 -7.38 9.95
N LEU A 39 3.50 -7.95 11.06
CA LEU A 39 2.47 -7.32 11.89
C LEU A 39 2.94 -5.98 12.48
N GLU A 40 4.19 -5.90 12.96
CA GLU A 40 4.76 -4.66 13.49
C GLU A 40 4.83 -3.56 12.43
N ILE A 41 5.18 -3.91 11.18
CA ILE A 41 5.17 -2.98 10.05
C ILE A 41 3.74 -2.54 9.76
N VAL A 42 2.81 -3.48 9.61
CA VAL A 42 1.41 -3.17 9.25
C VAL A 42 0.78 -2.28 10.32
N VAL A 43 0.94 -2.58 11.61
CA VAL A 43 0.41 -1.77 12.71
C VAL A 43 0.88 -0.33 12.64
N LYS A 44 2.15 -0.08 12.28
CA LYS A 44 2.67 1.29 12.09
C LYS A 44 2.07 1.99 10.87
N LEU A 45 1.69 1.24 9.85
CA LEU A 45 1.09 1.79 8.62
C LEU A 45 -0.42 2.02 8.73
N ILE A 46 -1.13 1.35 9.66
CA ILE A 46 -2.60 1.45 9.83
C ILE A 46 -3.11 2.90 9.75
N PRO A 47 -2.54 3.90 10.46
CA PRO A 47 -3.06 5.27 10.41
C PRO A 47 -3.02 5.86 8.99
N SER A 48 -1.92 5.66 8.27
CA SER A 48 -1.76 6.14 6.90
C SER A 48 -2.59 5.36 5.89
N ILE A 49 -2.80 4.05 6.12
CA ILE A 49 -3.66 3.20 5.30
C ILE A 49 -5.12 3.65 5.43
N ASN A 50 -5.61 3.84 6.67
CA ASN A 50 -6.97 4.30 6.91
C ASN A 50 -7.19 5.68 6.28
N SER A 51 -6.30 6.64 6.52
CA SER A 51 -6.40 7.97 5.93
C SER A 51 -6.45 7.92 4.40
N PHE A 52 -5.66 7.03 3.78
CA PHE A 52 -5.69 6.83 2.33
C PHE A 52 -7.06 6.32 1.88
N PHE A 53 -7.59 5.24 2.46
CA PHE A 53 -8.87 4.68 2.03
C PHE A 53 -10.08 5.58 2.37
N ASP A 54 -9.98 6.42 3.39
CA ASP A 54 -11.04 7.38 3.76
C ASP A 54 -11.12 8.57 2.78
N LYS A 55 -10.00 8.94 2.14
CA LYS A 55 -9.87 10.17 1.35
C LYS A 55 -9.61 9.94 -0.14
N VAL A 56 -9.07 8.78 -0.51
CA VAL A 56 -8.59 8.49 -1.86
C VAL A 56 -9.51 7.48 -2.53
N LEU A 57 -10.17 7.90 -3.61
CA LEU A 57 -10.89 7.00 -4.50
C LEU A 57 -9.90 6.22 -5.37
N VAL A 58 -9.63 4.97 -5.01
CA VAL A 58 -8.66 4.12 -5.73
C VAL A 58 -9.03 3.95 -7.20
N MET A 59 -10.32 3.80 -7.51
CA MET A 59 -10.84 3.66 -8.86
C MET A 59 -11.04 5.03 -9.54
N ALA A 60 -9.96 5.81 -9.65
CA ALA A 60 -9.97 7.09 -10.35
C ALA A 60 -10.28 6.94 -11.84
N GLU A 61 -10.92 7.95 -12.42
CA GLU A 61 -11.21 8.03 -13.86
C GLU A 61 -9.92 8.11 -14.68
N ASP A 62 -8.99 8.96 -14.26
CA ASP A 62 -7.65 9.04 -14.85
C ASP A 62 -6.92 7.72 -14.63
N GLU A 63 -6.58 7.05 -15.75
CA GLU A 63 -5.95 5.75 -15.73
C GLU A 63 -4.56 5.78 -15.09
N GLN A 64 -3.78 6.85 -15.29
CA GLN A 64 -2.44 6.97 -14.74
C GLN A 64 -2.48 7.16 -13.22
N VAL A 65 -3.44 7.94 -12.72
CA VAL A 65 -3.69 8.10 -11.27
C VAL A 65 -4.19 6.79 -10.66
N ARG A 66 -5.16 6.13 -11.30
CA ARG A 66 -5.67 4.82 -10.85
C ARG A 66 -4.55 3.78 -10.76
N ARG A 67 -3.71 3.69 -11.80
CA ARG A 67 -2.56 2.78 -11.81
C ARG A 67 -1.58 3.07 -10.67
N ASN A 68 -1.31 4.34 -10.40
CA ASN A 68 -0.42 4.73 -9.31
C ASN A 68 -0.99 4.37 -7.92
N ARG A 69 -2.30 4.58 -7.72
CA ARG A 69 -3.02 4.19 -6.50
C ARG A 69 -3.02 2.67 -6.29
N LEU A 70 -3.27 1.91 -7.35
CA LEU A 70 -3.17 0.44 -7.32
C LEU A 70 -1.74 -0.04 -7.00
N ALA A 71 -0.71 0.67 -7.47
CA ALA A 71 0.67 0.36 -7.11
C ALA A 71 0.94 0.58 -5.62
N LEU A 72 0.43 1.66 -5.02
CA LEU A 72 0.54 1.90 -3.57
C LEU A 72 -0.15 0.79 -2.75
N VAL A 73 -1.39 0.44 -3.11
CA VAL A 73 -2.13 -0.65 -2.45
C VAL A 73 -1.39 -1.98 -2.63
N GLY A 74 -0.87 -2.24 -3.83
CA GLY A 74 -0.08 -3.43 -4.15
C GLY A 74 1.20 -3.56 -3.34
N GLN A 75 1.87 -2.45 -2.98
CA GLN A 75 3.04 -2.49 -2.09
C GLN A 75 2.68 -2.99 -0.70
N ILE A 76 1.54 -2.56 -0.15
CA ILE A 76 1.07 -3.00 1.17
C ILE A 76 0.69 -4.48 1.12
N ALA A 77 -0.12 -4.88 0.13
CA ALA A 77 -0.51 -6.28 -0.07
C ALA A 77 0.72 -7.18 -0.29
N GLY A 78 1.76 -6.66 -0.94
CA GLY A 78 3.01 -7.39 -1.16
C GLY A 78 3.82 -7.68 0.11
N LEU A 79 3.57 -7.00 1.23
CA LEU A 79 4.30 -7.21 2.49
C LEU A 79 4.00 -8.58 3.12
N SER A 80 2.82 -9.14 2.89
CA SER A 80 2.46 -10.48 3.39
C SER A 80 3.01 -11.60 2.51
N LYS A 81 3.49 -11.29 1.30
CA LYS A 81 3.90 -12.30 0.32
C LYS A 81 5.02 -13.19 0.88
N GLY A 82 4.75 -14.50 0.94
CA GLY A 82 5.67 -15.50 1.48
C GLY A 82 5.70 -15.58 3.01
N ILE A 83 4.94 -14.74 3.70
CA ILE A 83 4.79 -14.73 5.17
C ILE A 83 3.39 -15.22 5.58
N ALA A 84 2.36 -14.74 4.89
CA ALA A 84 0.97 -15.10 5.16
C ALA A 84 0.15 -15.11 3.86
N ASP A 85 -0.71 -16.12 3.71
CA ASP A 85 -1.75 -16.13 2.68
C ASP A 85 -2.97 -15.37 3.20
N LEU A 86 -3.17 -14.14 2.71
CA LEU A 86 -4.28 -13.30 3.13
C LEU A 86 -5.59 -13.61 2.39
N SER A 87 -5.61 -14.55 1.43
CA SER A 87 -6.82 -14.91 0.66
C SER A 87 -7.97 -15.48 1.50
N LYS A 88 -7.70 -15.79 2.77
CA LYS A 88 -8.68 -16.28 3.75
C LYS A 88 -9.19 -15.19 4.69
N LEU A 89 -8.63 -13.98 4.63
CA LEU A 89 -9.14 -12.83 5.37
C LEU A 89 -10.15 -12.08 4.51
N GLU A 90 -11.30 -11.72 5.08
CA GLU A 90 -12.28 -10.90 4.38
C GLU A 90 -11.70 -9.52 4.08
N GLY A 91 -11.87 -9.06 2.83
CA GLY A 91 -11.42 -7.74 2.38
C GLY A 91 -10.06 -7.68 1.68
N PHE A 92 -9.43 -8.83 1.38
CA PHE A 92 -8.16 -8.96 0.63
C PHE A 92 -8.29 -9.83 -0.63
#